data_AF-A0A938SID3-F1
#
_entry.id   AF-A0A938SID3-F1
#
_cell.length_a   1.000
_cell.length_b   1.000
_cell.length_c   1.000
_cell.angle_alpha   90.00
_cell.angle_beta   90.00
_cell.angle_gamma   90.00
#
_symmetry.space_group_name_H-M   'P 1'
#
loop_
_entity.id
_entity.type
_entity.pdbx_description
1 polymer ?
#
loop_
_entity_poly.entity_id
_entity_poly.type
_entity_poly.pdbx_seq_one_letter_code
_entity_poly.pdbx_strand_id
1 'polypeptide(L)'
;MSLQKALTLLARWPAYAERFWWRSPDRPELGCFGTGYNSWGVQTNQKFLGAVAALAADPAFDAQAAGMSREAALARAVTALRFSLDSHVTGSYQCTDGTRWGRTWISALGVERMMHGVDAISEHLSDGDRAALRRVLVSEADAQLAAPVLGTVWAADGGNKPESNIWNG
;
A
#
# COMPACT_ATOMS: atom_id res chain seq x y z
N MET A 1 14.00 15.16 11.83
CA MET A 1 14.80 14.69 10.67
C MET A 1 14.24 15.41 9.45
N SER A 2 15.06 16.09 8.63
CA SER A 2 14.55 16.75 7.42
C SER A 2 14.13 15.72 6.37
N LEU A 3 13.13 16.05 5.54
CA LEU A 3 12.67 15.20 4.42
C LEU A 3 13.85 14.75 3.54
N GLN A 4 14.78 15.68 3.23
CA GLN A 4 15.98 15.38 2.45
C GLN A 4 16.81 14.25 3.06
N LYS A 5 17.01 14.26 4.39
CA LYS A 5 17.79 13.21 5.07
C LYS A 5 17.08 11.85 4.99
N ALA A 6 15.74 11.84 5.07
CA ALA A 6 14.96 10.61 4.92
C ALA A 6 15.12 10.01 3.52
N LEU A 7 15.03 10.85 2.48
CA LEU A 7 15.15 10.41 1.09
C LEU A 7 16.56 9.94 0.74
N THR A 8 17.60 10.59 1.25
CA THR A 8 18.99 10.12 1.09
C THR A 8 19.19 8.72 1.70
N LEU A 9 18.59 8.46 2.87
CA LEU A 9 18.66 7.13 3.50
C LEU A 9 17.86 6.08 2.72
N LEU A 10 16.76 6.49 2.10
CA LEU A 10 15.88 5.62 1.31
C LEU A 10 16.45 5.32 -0.09
N ALA A 11 17.31 6.18 -0.63
CA ALA A 11 17.71 6.18 -2.03
C ALA A 11 18.23 4.81 -2.52
N ARG A 12 18.94 4.03 -1.70
CA ARG A 12 19.50 2.72 -2.10
C ARG A 12 18.53 1.56 -1.97
N TRP A 13 17.40 1.78 -1.32
CA TRP A 13 16.44 0.72 -0.99
C TRP A 13 15.70 0.14 -2.20
N PRO A 14 15.27 0.92 -3.22
CA PRO A 14 14.60 0.36 -4.40
C PRO A 14 15.40 -0.75 -5.08
N ALA A 15 16.70 -0.54 -5.33
CA ALA A 15 17.59 -1.55 -5.90
C ALA A 15 17.62 -2.86 -5.09
N TYR A 16 17.66 -2.75 -3.76
CA TYR A 16 17.63 -3.93 -2.89
C TYR A 16 16.27 -4.64 -2.93
N ALA A 17 15.18 -3.85 -2.95
CA ALA A 17 13.82 -4.36 -2.91
C ALA A 17 13.43 -5.17 -4.16
N GLU A 18 14.08 -4.94 -5.31
CA GLU A 18 13.90 -5.73 -6.54
C GLU A 18 14.03 -7.24 -6.32
N ARG A 19 14.86 -7.67 -5.37
CA ARG A 19 15.09 -9.09 -5.03
C ARG A 19 13.85 -9.79 -4.48
N PHE A 20 12.88 -9.01 -3.99
CA PHE A 20 11.64 -9.50 -3.39
C PHE A 20 10.41 -9.05 -4.18
N TRP A 21 10.62 -8.64 -5.44
CA TRP A 21 9.53 -8.29 -6.33
C TRP A 21 8.88 -9.54 -6.89
N TRP A 22 7.60 -9.72 -6.58
CA TRP A 22 6.76 -10.73 -7.18
C TRP A 22 6.02 -10.14 -8.37
N ARG A 23 6.02 -10.86 -9.50
CA ARG A 23 5.20 -10.55 -10.68
C ARG A 23 4.09 -11.57 -10.77
N SER A 24 2.88 -11.09 -11.07
CA SER A 24 1.78 -12.02 -11.30
C SER A 24 2.04 -12.87 -12.56
N PRO A 25 1.87 -14.20 -12.48
CA PRO A 25 2.09 -15.08 -13.63
C PRO A 25 0.99 -14.97 -14.69
N ASP A 26 -0.22 -14.55 -14.31
CA ASP A 26 -1.42 -14.52 -15.16
C ASP A 26 -1.92 -13.09 -15.45
N ARG A 27 -1.46 -12.08 -14.71
CA ARG A 27 -1.73 -10.65 -14.91
C ARG A 27 -0.43 -9.85 -14.93
N PRO A 28 0.33 -9.85 -16.04
CA PRO A 28 1.70 -9.28 -16.11
C PRO A 28 1.80 -7.79 -15.74
N GLU A 29 0.70 -7.05 -15.79
CA GLU A 29 0.60 -5.66 -15.36
C GLU A 29 0.50 -5.48 -13.84
N LEU A 30 0.36 -6.57 -13.08
CA LEU A 30 0.31 -6.62 -11.62
C LEU A 30 1.59 -7.18 -11.02
N GLY A 31 1.95 -6.68 -9.85
CA GLY A 31 3.07 -7.17 -9.07
C GLY A 31 3.12 -6.50 -7.71
N CYS A 32 3.83 -7.12 -6.78
CA CYS A 32 3.93 -6.62 -5.41
C CYS A 32 5.32 -6.86 -4.83
N PHE A 33 5.66 -6.03 -3.86
CA PHE A 33 6.83 -6.24 -3.02
C PHE A 33 6.49 -7.17 -1.85
N GLY A 34 7.35 -8.17 -1.63
CA GLY A 34 7.18 -9.16 -0.57
C GLY A 34 6.23 -10.28 -0.97
N THR A 35 5.54 -10.86 0.01
CA THR A 35 4.69 -12.04 -0.25
C THR A 35 3.43 -11.68 -1.04
N GLY A 36 2.83 -10.51 -0.78
CA GLY A 36 1.52 -10.15 -1.35
C GLY A 36 0.33 -10.90 -0.71
N TYR A 37 0.55 -11.61 0.40
CA TYR A 37 -0.50 -12.25 1.19
C TYR A 37 -1.44 -11.24 1.82
N ASN A 38 -2.59 -11.72 2.29
CA ASN A 38 -3.52 -10.90 3.06
C ASN A 38 -2.87 -10.35 4.34
N SER A 39 -3.55 -9.40 4.98
CA SER A 39 -3.10 -8.75 6.21
C SER A 39 -1.74 -8.07 6.04
N TRP A 40 -0.68 -8.60 6.66
CA TRP A 40 0.64 -7.96 6.65
C TRP A 40 1.35 -7.97 5.29
N GLY A 41 1.03 -8.93 4.41
CA GLY A 41 1.66 -9.02 3.08
C GLY A 41 1.32 -7.82 2.21
N VAL A 42 0.02 -7.53 2.04
CA VAL A 42 -0.44 -6.36 1.27
C VAL A 42 -0.04 -5.04 1.94
N GLN A 43 -0.04 -4.96 3.27
CA GLN A 43 0.43 -3.76 3.97
C GLN A 43 1.93 -3.51 3.77
N THR A 44 2.73 -4.56 3.61
CA THR A 44 4.14 -4.44 3.27
C THR A 44 4.31 -3.87 1.86
N ASN A 45 3.50 -4.33 0.91
CA ASN A 45 3.45 -3.77 -0.44
C ASN A 45 3.01 -2.29 -0.44
N GLN A 46 2.03 -1.90 0.38
CA GLN A 46 1.54 -0.53 0.50
C GLN A 46 2.62 0.42 1.06
N LYS A 47 3.43 -0.02 2.03
CA LYS A 47 4.59 0.75 2.51
C LYS A 47 5.67 0.89 1.44
N PHE A 48 5.93 -0.17 0.68
CA PHE A 48 6.84 -0.13 -0.46
C PHE A 48 6.38 0.86 -1.52
N LEU A 49 5.11 0.80 -1.89
CA LEU A 49 4.46 1.77 -2.77
C LEU A 49 4.72 3.21 -2.28
N GLY A 50 4.38 3.51 -1.02
CA GLY A 50 4.53 4.86 -0.46
C GLY A 50 5.96 5.38 -0.56
N ALA A 51 6.92 4.55 -0.16
CA ALA A 51 8.34 4.87 -0.17
C ALA A 51 8.91 5.08 -1.58
N VAL A 52 8.63 4.16 -2.52
CA VAL A 52 9.14 4.28 -3.90
C VAL A 52 8.49 5.44 -4.64
N ALA A 53 7.19 5.67 -4.43
CA ALA A 53 6.48 6.81 -5.00
C ALA A 53 7.04 8.15 -4.49
N ALA A 54 7.23 8.30 -3.18
CA ALA A 54 7.79 9.51 -2.59
C ALA A 54 9.22 9.79 -3.08
N LEU A 55 10.06 8.75 -3.18
CA LEU A 55 11.40 8.88 -3.73
C LEU A 55 11.37 9.30 -5.21
N ALA A 56 10.53 8.65 -6.01
CA ALA A 56 10.43 8.92 -7.45
C ALA A 56 9.82 10.30 -7.77
N ALA A 57 9.00 10.86 -6.88
CA ALA A 57 8.45 12.21 -6.99
C ALA A 57 9.45 13.30 -6.58
N ASP A 58 10.53 12.96 -5.86
CA ASP A 58 11.48 13.96 -5.37
C ASP A 58 12.32 14.56 -6.51
N PRO A 59 12.41 15.90 -6.65
CA PRO A 59 13.19 16.54 -7.71
C PRO A 59 14.68 16.13 -7.71
N ALA A 60 15.25 15.82 -6.55
CA ALA A 60 16.63 15.39 -6.36
C ALA A 60 16.81 13.85 -6.43
N PHE A 61 15.86 13.11 -7.03
CA PHE A 61 16.01 11.67 -7.28
C PHE A 61 17.35 11.35 -7.95
N ASP A 62 18.11 10.47 -7.29
CA ASP A 62 19.39 9.96 -7.77
C ASP A 62 19.19 8.54 -8.33
N ALA A 63 19.17 8.44 -9.66
CA ALA A 63 19.01 7.17 -10.36
C ALA A 63 20.17 6.19 -10.11
N GLN A 64 21.38 6.70 -9.87
CA GLN A 64 22.55 5.87 -9.58
C GLN A 64 22.42 5.26 -8.18
N ALA A 65 22.01 6.04 -7.18
CA ALA A 65 21.75 5.52 -5.84
C ALA A 65 20.56 4.55 -5.83
N ALA A 66 19.48 4.86 -6.55
CA ALA A 66 18.28 4.03 -6.68
C ALA A 66 18.49 2.73 -7.45
N GLY A 67 19.54 2.65 -8.26
CA GLY A 67 19.80 1.51 -9.15
C GLY A 67 18.71 1.31 -10.21
N MET A 68 17.89 2.33 -10.47
CA MET A 68 16.83 2.34 -11.48
C MET A 68 16.53 3.78 -11.90
N SER A 69 15.97 3.96 -13.11
CA SER A 69 15.53 5.28 -13.56
C SER A 69 14.31 5.77 -12.79
N ARG A 70 14.04 7.09 -12.86
CA ARG A 70 12.84 7.68 -12.25
C ARG A 70 11.57 7.07 -12.81
N GLU A 71 11.53 6.87 -14.13
CA GLU A 71 10.39 6.28 -14.84
C GLU A 71 10.16 4.83 -14.40
N ALA A 72 11.22 4.06 -14.20
CA ALA A 72 11.13 2.71 -13.68
C ALA A 72 10.59 2.67 -12.24
N ALA A 73 11.03 3.61 -11.39
CA ALA A 73 10.54 3.74 -10.02
C ALA A 73 9.04 4.15 -9.98
N LEU A 74 8.63 5.12 -10.81
CA LEU A 74 7.23 5.52 -10.96
C LEU A 74 6.37 4.36 -11.45
N ALA A 75 6.80 3.67 -12.51
CA ALA A 75 6.09 2.50 -13.02
C ALA A 75 5.96 1.41 -11.95
N ARG A 76 7.01 1.21 -11.15
CA ARG A 76 7.02 0.24 -10.06
C ARG A 76 6.01 0.59 -8.96
N ALA A 77 5.96 1.85 -8.55
CA ALA A 77 4.97 2.34 -7.61
C ALA A 77 3.54 2.11 -8.16
N VAL A 78 3.27 2.50 -9.41
CA VAL A 78 1.95 2.31 -10.03
C VAL A 78 1.56 0.82 -10.10
N THR A 79 2.48 -0.08 -10.46
CA THR A 79 2.22 -1.52 -10.45
C THR A 79 1.89 -2.05 -9.05
N ALA A 80 2.62 -1.62 -8.02
CA ALA A 80 2.35 -1.99 -6.63
C ALA A 80 1.00 -1.45 -6.13
N LEU A 81 0.61 -0.24 -6.56
CA LEU A 81 -0.71 0.32 -6.30
C LEU A 81 -1.80 -0.53 -6.95
N ARG A 82 -1.67 -0.82 -8.25
CA ARG A 82 -2.64 -1.64 -8.99
C ARG A 82 -2.84 -3.01 -8.35
N PHE A 83 -1.77 -3.69 -7.94
CA PHE A 83 -1.92 -4.95 -7.21
C PHE A 83 -2.73 -4.77 -5.93
N SER A 84 -2.44 -3.73 -5.13
CA SER A 84 -3.20 -3.44 -3.92
C SER A 84 -4.67 -3.17 -4.23
N LEU A 85 -4.98 -2.41 -5.28
CA LEU A 85 -6.36 -2.07 -5.64
C LEU A 85 -7.15 -3.26 -6.22
N ASP A 86 -6.51 -4.11 -7.01
CA ASP A 86 -7.14 -5.25 -7.67
C ASP A 86 -7.30 -6.46 -6.72
N SER A 87 -6.39 -6.65 -5.76
CA SER A 87 -6.47 -7.72 -4.75
C SER A 87 -7.42 -7.41 -3.59
N HIS A 88 -7.97 -6.19 -3.54
CA HIS A 88 -8.96 -5.80 -2.55
C HIS A 88 -10.28 -6.59 -2.72
N VAL A 89 -11.11 -6.71 -1.67
CA VAL A 89 -12.42 -7.38 -1.74
C VAL A 89 -13.36 -6.81 -2.80
N THR A 90 -13.18 -5.55 -3.21
CA THR A 90 -13.94 -4.92 -4.31
C THR A 90 -13.22 -4.95 -5.66
N GLY A 91 -12.02 -5.52 -5.73
CA GLY A 91 -11.18 -5.53 -6.92
C GLY A 91 -11.48 -6.69 -7.86
N SER A 92 -10.70 -6.80 -8.93
CA SER A 92 -10.84 -7.84 -9.97
C SER A 92 -9.91 -9.04 -9.80
N TYR A 93 -9.10 -9.08 -8.75
CA TYR A 93 -8.06 -10.08 -8.55
C TYR A 93 -7.99 -10.54 -7.09
N GLN A 94 -6.90 -11.21 -6.71
CA GLN A 94 -6.66 -11.78 -5.39
C GLN A 94 -5.23 -11.52 -4.91
N CYS A 95 -5.02 -11.62 -3.61
CA CYS A 95 -3.72 -11.74 -3.00
C CYS A 95 -3.02 -13.02 -3.50
N THR A 96 -1.72 -13.11 -3.29
CA THR A 96 -0.92 -14.27 -3.76
C THR A 96 -1.21 -15.56 -3.00
N ASP A 97 -1.93 -15.49 -1.87
CA ASP A 97 -2.48 -16.62 -1.12
C ASP A 97 -3.89 -17.03 -1.59
N GLY A 98 -4.40 -16.43 -2.66
CA GLY A 98 -5.72 -16.69 -3.23
C GLY A 98 -6.88 -15.99 -2.49
N THR A 99 -6.61 -15.28 -1.39
CA THR A 99 -7.63 -14.53 -0.66
C THR A 99 -7.76 -13.09 -1.17
N ARG A 100 -8.65 -12.30 -0.58
CA ARG A 100 -8.80 -10.86 -0.86
C ARG A 100 -8.68 -10.07 0.43
N TRP A 101 -8.00 -8.92 0.37
CA TRP A 101 -7.80 -8.07 1.54
C TRP A 101 -8.84 -6.94 1.61
N GLY A 102 -9.02 -6.35 2.78
CA GLY A 102 -9.91 -5.21 2.99
C GLY A 102 -10.99 -5.49 4.02
N ARG A 103 -11.62 -4.43 4.53
CA ARG A 103 -12.72 -4.46 5.51
C ARG A 103 -12.35 -5.20 6.80
N THR A 104 -11.10 -5.06 7.23
CA THR A 104 -10.62 -5.60 8.51
C THR A 104 -10.30 -4.47 9.47
N TRP A 105 -10.20 -4.80 10.75
CA TRP A 105 -9.89 -3.85 11.81
C TRP A 105 -8.55 -3.11 11.64
N ILE A 106 -7.65 -3.56 10.75
CA ILE A 106 -6.33 -2.96 10.53
C ILE A 106 -6.10 -2.56 9.07
N SER A 107 -7.12 -2.64 8.22
CA SER A 107 -6.92 -2.38 6.79
C SER A 107 -6.56 -0.91 6.52
N ALA A 108 -7.13 0.04 7.27
CA ALA A 108 -6.84 1.48 7.14
C ALA A 108 -5.36 1.80 7.36
N LEU A 109 -4.69 1.05 8.23
CA LEU A 109 -3.30 1.27 8.60
C LEU A 109 -2.33 1.25 7.42
N GLY A 110 -2.54 0.34 6.49
CA GLY A 110 -1.72 0.25 5.28
C GLY A 110 -2.13 1.28 4.23
N VAL A 111 -3.43 1.56 4.12
CA VAL A 111 -3.99 2.60 3.24
C VAL A 111 -3.40 3.96 3.58
N GLU A 112 -3.50 4.41 4.84
CA GLU A 112 -2.96 5.69 5.29
C GLU A 112 -1.46 5.83 4.99
N ARG A 113 -0.70 4.75 5.22
CA ARG A 113 0.76 4.74 5.00
C ARG A 113 1.15 4.79 3.54
N MET A 114 0.31 4.36 2.59
CA MET A 114 0.62 4.55 1.17
C MET A 114 0.19 5.91 0.62
N MET A 115 -0.80 6.57 1.23
CA MET A 115 -1.48 7.73 0.62
C MET A 115 -0.56 8.92 0.33
N HIS A 116 0.48 9.16 1.14
CA HIS A 116 1.45 10.22 0.85
C HIS A 116 2.20 9.99 -0.48
N GLY A 117 2.51 8.73 -0.80
CA GLY A 117 3.12 8.36 -2.08
C GLY A 117 2.13 8.47 -3.23
N VAL A 118 0.89 8.03 -3.01
CA VAL A 118 -0.20 8.14 -4.00
C VAL A 118 -0.46 9.59 -4.39
N ASP A 119 -0.47 10.51 -3.41
CA ASP A 119 -0.61 11.95 -3.64
C ASP A 119 0.58 12.50 -4.46
N ALA A 120 1.80 12.12 -4.08
CA ALA A 120 3.03 12.57 -4.73
C ALA A 120 3.15 12.13 -6.20
N ILE A 121 2.54 11.00 -6.59
CA ILE A 121 2.52 10.51 -7.98
C ILE A 121 1.16 10.70 -8.65
N SER A 122 0.29 11.53 -8.09
CA SER A 122 -1.10 11.65 -8.53
C SER A 122 -1.21 11.97 -10.02
N GLU A 123 -0.31 12.77 -10.60
CA GLU A 123 -0.29 13.10 -12.04
C GLU A 123 0.02 11.90 -12.95
N HIS A 124 0.65 10.85 -12.42
CA HIS A 124 0.98 9.63 -13.14
C HIS A 124 -0.13 8.55 -13.10
N LEU A 125 -1.20 8.80 -12.35
CA LEU A 125 -2.32 7.87 -12.23
C LEU A 125 -3.29 8.04 -13.39
N SER A 126 -3.63 6.91 -14.03
CA SER A 126 -4.70 6.87 -15.03
C SER A 126 -6.07 7.06 -14.39
N ASP A 127 -7.09 7.36 -15.21
CA ASP A 127 -8.48 7.44 -14.74
C ASP A 127 -8.94 6.10 -14.14
N GLY A 128 -8.47 4.98 -14.68
CA GLY A 128 -8.72 3.64 -14.14
C GLY A 128 -8.12 3.46 -12.74
N ASP A 129 -6.89 3.94 -12.52
CA ASP A 129 -6.23 3.89 -11.22
C ASP A 129 -6.99 4.75 -10.19
N ARG A 130 -7.42 5.96 -10.59
CA ARG A 130 -8.21 6.86 -9.73
C ARG A 130 -9.57 6.27 -9.37
N ALA A 131 -10.25 5.67 -10.34
CA ALA A 131 -11.54 5.02 -10.11
C ALA A 131 -11.40 3.81 -9.19
N ALA A 132 -10.37 2.99 -9.38
CA ALA A 132 -10.08 1.84 -8.52
C ALA A 132 -9.70 2.28 -7.10
N LEU A 133 -8.88 3.33 -6.95
CA LEU A 133 -8.53 3.92 -5.66
C LEU A 133 -9.78 4.44 -4.95
N ARG A 134 -10.63 5.22 -5.63
CA ARG A 134 -11.89 5.71 -5.07
C ARG A 134 -12.78 4.57 -4.57
N ARG A 135 -12.92 3.50 -5.37
CA ARG A 135 -13.72 2.32 -5.00
C ARG A 135 -13.21 1.68 -3.71
N VAL A 136 -11.90 1.49 -3.58
CA VAL A 136 -11.29 0.91 -2.37
C VAL A 136 -11.51 1.84 -1.17
N LEU A 137 -11.20 3.13 -1.30
CA LEU A 137 -11.33 4.09 -0.20
C LEU A 137 -12.78 4.20 0.30
N VAL A 138 -13.76 4.26 -0.60
CA VAL A 138 -15.18 4.27 -0.22
C VAL A 138 -15.56 2.98 0.51
N SER A 139 -15.16 1.82 -0.02
CA SER A 139 -15.46 0.54 0.63
C SER A 139 -14.85 0.41 2.03
N GLU A 140 -13.62 0.89 2.23
CA GLU A 140 -12.96 0.84 3.53
C GLU A 140 -13.61 1.84 4.51
N ALA A 141 -13.96 3.04 4.04
CA ALA A 141 -14.67 4.02 4.84
C ALA A 141 -16.06 3.52 5.27
N ASP A 142 -16.82 2.89 4.37
CA ASP A 142 -18.13 2.30 4.68
C ASP A 142 -18.00 1.16 5.71
N ALA A 143 -16.98 0.31 5.57
CA ALA A 143 -16.72 -0.76 6.52
C ALA A 143 -16.34 -0.22 7.91
N GLN A 144 -15.54 0.84 7.94
CA GLN A 144 -15.14 1.50 9.19
C GLN A 144 -16.31 2.23 9.84
N LEU A 145 -17.17 2.89 9.07
CA LEU A 145 -18.37 3.57 9.57
C LEU A 145 -19.35 2.60 10.25
N ALA A 146 -19.41 1.35 9.77
CA ALA A 146 -20.26 0.31 10.33
C ALA A 146 -19.60 -0.45 11.52
N ALA A 147 -18.32 -0.20 11.83
CA ALA A 147 -17.60 -0.93 12.85
C ALA A 147 -18.04 -0.50 14.28
N PRO A 148 -18.34 -1.43 15.19
CA PRO A 148 -18.72 -1.09 16.55
C PRO A 148 -17.49 -0.68 17.38
N VAL A 149 -17.62 0.41 18.14
CA VAL A 149 -16.63 0.83 19.13
C VAL A 149 -16.84 0.02 20.41
N LEU A 150 -15.89 -0.86 20.73
CA LEU A 150 -15.94 -1.77 21.88
C LEU A 150 -14.65 -1.69 22.70
N GLY A 151 -14.72 -1.99 24.00
CA GLY A 151 -13.55 -1.93 24.89
C GLY A 151 -13.80 -2.60 26.24
N THR A 152 -14.08 -3.90 26.23
CA THR A 152 -14.16 -4.68 27.49
C THR A 152 -12.78 -4.81 28.12
N VAL A 153 -12.73 -4.88 29.45
CA VAL A 153 -11.47 -4.96 30.21
C VAL A 153 -10.70 -6.24 29.88
N TRP A 154 -11.41 -7.36 29.74
CA TRP A 154 -10.78 -8.66 29.50
C TRP A 154 -11.01 -9.12 28.07
N ALA A 155 -9.95 -9.66 27.45
CA ALA A 155 -10.04 -10.25 26.11
C ALA A 155 -11.01 -11.43 26.04
N ALA A 156 -11.13 -12.19 27.15
CA ALA A 156 -12.05 -13.31 27.28
C ALA A 156 -13.53 -12.91 27.09
N ASP A 157 -13.87 -11.64 27.31
CA ASP A 157 -15.23 -11.13 27.15
C ASP A 157 -15.59 -10.87 25.66
N GLY A 158 -14.64 -11.05 24.73
CA GLY A 158 -14.86 -10.93 23.29
C GLY A 158 -15.04 -9.49 22.75
N GLY A 159 -15.08 -8.49 23.63
CA GLY A 159 -15.27 -7.07 23.29
C GLY A 159 -14.02 -6.19 23.44
N ASN A 160 -12.85 -6.77 23.68
CA ASN A 160 -11.62 -6.01 23.90
C ASN A 160 -11.04 -5.56 22.55
N LYS A 161 -11.47 -4.37 22.10
CA LYS A 161 -11.08 -3.76 20.81
C LYS A 161 -10.38 -2.39 20.91
N PRO A 162 -9.66 -2.03 22.00
CA PRO A 162 -9.07 -0.71 22.15
C PRO A 162 -7.99 -0.44 21.08
N GLU A 163 -7.25 -1.48 20.68
CA GLU A 163 -6.26 -1.37 19.61
C GLU A 163 -6.92 -1.05 18.27
N SER A 164 -7.98 -1.77 17.89
CA SER A 164 -8.69 -1.44 16.65
C SER A 164 -9.36 -0.07 16.69
N ASN A 165 -9.81 0.41 17.84
CA ASN A 165 -10.36 1.76 17.93
C ASN A 165 -9.26 2.79 17.65
N ILE A 166 -8.14 2.76 18.39
CA ILE A 166 -7.07 3.77 18.23
C ILE A 166 -6.45 3.80 16.83
N TRP A 167 -6.36 2.65 16.15
CA TRP A 167 -5.83 2.61 14.78
C TRP A 167 -6.77 3.18 13.72
N ASN A 168 -8.07 3.32 14.01
CA ASN A 168 -9.06 3.77 13.04
C ASN A 168 -9.81 5.06 13.45
N GLY A 169 -9.55 5.62 14.64
CA GLY A 169 -10.09 6.90 15.12
C GLY A 169 -11.12 6.77 16.24
#